data_AF-A0A0V1G0E1-F1
#
_entry.id   AF-A0A0V1G0E1-F1
#
_cell.length_a   1.000
_cell.length_b   1.000
_cell.length_c   1.000
_cell.angle_alpha   90.00
_cell.angle_beta   90.00
_cell.angle_gamma   90.00
#
_symmetry.space_group_name_H-M   'P 1'
#
loop_
_entity.id
_entity.type
_entity.pdbx_description
1 polymer ?
#
loop_
_entity_poly.entity_id
_entity_poly.type
_entity_poly.pdbx_seq_one_letter_code
_entity_poly.pdbx_strand_id
1 'polypeptide(L)'
;MAERCEVCDQLKEKVYECPKCSIHFCSVSCYRSEKHVQCSEKFYQGCVEEELKAQKFESSFKNRNTIPASLNEEISRQSARESLFRIFPEADLDAVDESELDRELFQMGVNVKDDIFELLDDEQKEEFQKIWRQYLKKNFANLAVTEPTKYLNFAKERDFDPSVFR
;
A
#
# COMPACT_ATOMS: atom_id res chain seq x y z
N MET A 1 -28.91 5.42 42.04
CA MET A 1 -29.62 6.60 41.52
C MET A 1 -29.59 6.47 40.01
N ALA A 2 -30.72 6.63 39.32
CA ALA A 2 -30.76 6.54 37.86
C ALA A 2 -30.49 7.94 37.28
N GLU A 3 -29.55 8.01 36.33
CA GLU A 3 -29.15 9.23 35.65
C GLU A 3 -29.65 9.20 34.20
N ARG A 4 -29.85 10.38 33.60
CA ARG A 4 -30.35 10.50 32.23
C ARG A 4 -29.20 10.44 31.25
N CYS A 5 -29.31 9.57 30.24
CA CYS A 5 -28.43 9.57 29.08
C CYS A 5 -28.83 10.72 28.14
N GLU A 6 -27.91 11.63 27.82
CA GLU A 6 -28.15 12.77 26.92
C GLU A 6 -28.18 12.36 25.43
N VAL A 7 -27.81 11.11 25.15
CA VAL A 7 -27.83 10.56 23.79
C VAL A 7 -29.18 9.92 23.46
N CYS A 8 -29.64 8.99 24.30
CA CYS A 8 -30.89 8.24 24.06
C CYS A 8 -32.08 8.74 24.89
N ASP A 9 -31.86 9.78 25.72
CA ASP A 9 -32.87 10.43 26.57
C ASP A 9 -33.56 9.50 27.58
N GLN A 10 -32.99 8.30 27.81
CA GLN A 10 -33.48 7.30 28.76
C GLN A 10 -32.83 7.45 30.13
N LEU A 11 -33.58 7.17 31.18
CA LEU A 11 -33.05 6.98 32.53
C LEU A 11 -32.35 5.63 32.62
N LYS A 12 -31.11 5.62 33.11
CA LYS A 12 -30.25 4.44 33.21
C LYS A 12 -29.54 4.42 34.56
N GLU A 13 -29.31 3.23 35.09
CA GLU A 13 -28.62 3.05 36.38
C GLU A 13 -27.12 3.32 36.30
N LYS A 14 -26.54 3.18 35.10
CA LYS A 14 -25.13 3.43 34.83
C LYS A 14 -25.01 4.41 33.68
N VAL A 15 -24.40 5.54 33.97
CA VAL A 15 -24.11 6.61 33.01
C VAL A 15 -22.64 6.98 33.16
N TYR A 16 -21.99 7.23 32.04
CA TYR A 16 -20.59 7.56 31.92
C TYR A 16 -20.47 8.97 31.35
N GLU A 17 -19.46 9.71 31.76
CA GLU A 17 -19.16 11.05 31.25
C GLU A 17 -18.02 10.98 30.23
N CYS A 18 -18.17 11.66 29.08
CA CYS A 18 -17.08 11.78 28.11
C CYS A 18 -16.04 12.80 28.59
N PRO A 19 -14.74 12.44 28.73
CA PRO A 19 -13.72 13.36 29.23
C PRO A 19 -13.39 14.53 28.30
N LYS A 20 -13.88 14.52 27.05
CA LYS A 20 -13.63 15.59 26.07
C LYS A 20 -14.74 16.64 26.00
N CYS A 21 -15.99 16.23 26.17
CA CYS A 21 -17.16 17.10 25.99
C CYS A 21 -18.17 17.05 27.14
N SER A 22 -17.91 16.25 28.17
CA SER A 22 -18.74 16.09 29.37
C SER A 22 -20.17 15.60 29.13
N ILE A 23 -20.45 15.01 27.97
CA ILE A 23 -21.76 14.41 27.72
C ILE A 23 -21.94 13.11 28.50
N HIS A 24 -23.14 12.89 29.01
CA HIS A 24 -23.54 11.71 29.76
C HIS A 24 -24.13 10.64 28.83
N PHE A 25 -23.50 9.47 28.77
CA PHE A 25 -23.93 8.34 27.92
C PHE A 25 -24.00 7.03 28.71
N CYS A 26 -24.94 6.14 28.38
CA CYS A 26 -25.16 4.92 29.18
C CYS A 26 -24.45 3.66 28.66
N SER A 27 -23.95 3.68 27.43
CA SER A 27 -23.40 2.49 26.76
C SER A 27 -22.55 2.87 25.55
N VAL A 28 -21.79 1.90 25.02
CA VAL A 28 -20.95 2.08 23.83
C VAL A 28 -21.78 2.47 22.61
N SER A 29 -23.02 1.98 22.47
CA SER A 29 -23.90 2.40 21.38
C SER A 29 -24.27 3.88 21.47
N CYS A 30 -24.49 4.40 22.68
CA CYS A 30 -24.71 5.83 22.88
C CYS A 30 -23.42 6.64 22.65
N TYR A 31 -22.27 6.11 23.06
CA TYR A 31 -20.97 6.74 22.80
C TYR A 31 -20.65 6.90 21.31
N ARG A 32 -21.05 5.92 20.48
CA ARG A 32 -20.84 5.90 19.01
C ARG A 32 -22.00 6.50 18.20
N SER A 33 -23.01 7.05 18.86
CA SER A 33 -24.17 7.61 18.18
C SER A 33 -23.81 8.87 17.39
N GLU A 34 -24.64 9.26 16.43
CA GLU A 34 -24.48 10.51 15.67
C GLU A 34 -24.39 11.74 16.58
N LYS A 35 -25.11 11.75 17.71
CA LYS A 35 -25.06 12.84 18.70
C LYS A 35 -23.69 12.99 19.39
N HIS A 36 -22.85 11.96 19.39
CA HIS A 36 -21.52 11.96 20.01
C HIS A 36 -20.39 11.51 19.04
N VAL A 37 -20.67 11.52 17.73
CA VAL A 37 -19.75 10.97 16.72
C VAL A 37 -18.40 11.69 16.72
N GLN A 38 -18.40 13.02 16.85
CA GLN A 38 -17.20 13.85 16.75
C GLN A 38 -16.12 13.51 17.81
N CYS A 39 -16.53 13.11 19.02
CA CYS A 39 -15.58 12.71 20.06
C CYS A 39 -15.17 11.24 19.90
N SER A 40 -16.10 10.38 19.49
CA SER A 40 -15.81 8.97 19.24
C SER A 40 -14.82 8.77 18.09
N GLU A 41 -14.99 9.49 16.97
CA GLU A 41 -14.08 9.42 15.81
C GLU A 41 -12.69 9.93 16.16
N LYS A 42 -12.58 11.07 16.86
CA LYS A 42 -11.29 11.59 17.31
C LYS A 42 -10.56 10.63 18.24
N PHE A 43 -11.30 9.89 19.06
CA PHE A 43 -10.72 8.85 19.92
C PHE A 43 -10.19 7.68 19.07
N TYR A 44 -11.01 7.15 18.15
CA TYR A 44 -10.59 6.06 17.26
C TYR A 44 -9.41 6.45 16.37
N GLN A 45 -9.43 7.66 15.81
CA GLN A 45 -8.33 8.20 15.04
C GLN A 45 -7.04 8.25 15.87
N GLY A 46 -7.12 8.73 17.12
CA GLY A 46 -5.97 8.77 18.03
C GLY A 46 -5.40 7.38 18.29
N CYS A 47 -6.25 6.38 18.55
CA CYS A 47 -5.81 4.99 18.74
C CYS A 47 -5.11 4.45 17.49
N VAL A 48 -5.66 4.67 16.30
CA VAL A 48 -5.05 4.22 15.04
C VAL A 48 -3.71 4.91 14.81
N GLU A 49 -3.63 6.23 15.03
CA GLU A 49 -2.38 6.97 14.88
C GLU A 49 -1.29 6.51 15.85
N GLU A 50 -1.66 6.19 17.09
CA GLU A 50 -0.75 5.68 18.11
C GLU A 50 -0.21 4.30 17.74
N GLU A 51 -1.09 3.37 17.33
CA GLU A 51 -0.72 2.05 16.83
C GLU A 51 0.22 2.15 15.60
N LEU A 52 -0.11 3.00 14.63
CA LEU A 52 0.75 3.22 13.46
C LEU A 52 2.12 3.81 13.83
N LYS A 53 2.19 4.68 14.85
CA LYS A 53 3.47 5.21 15.36
C LYS A 53 4.27 4.13 16.09
N ALA A 54 3.62 3.29 16.89
CA ALA A 54 4.26 2.17 17.57
C ALA A 54 4.87 1.18 16.57
N GLN A 55 4.13 0.80 15.52
CA GLN A 55 4.63 -0.05 14.44
C GLN A 55 5.80 0.59 13.66
N LYS A 56 5.77 1.91 13.45
CA LYS A 56 6.89 2.65 12.85
C LYS A 56 8.14 2.68 13.74
N PHE A 57 7.97 2.59 15.07
CA PHE A 57 9.08 2.57 16.01
C PHE A 57 9.69 1.17 16.13
N GLU A 58 8.87 0.12 16.15
CA GLU A 58 9.34 -1.28 16.11
C GLU A 58 10.05 -1.62 14.78
N SER A 59 9.56 -1.10 13.66
CA SER A 59 10.25 -1.21 12.36
C SER A 59 11.49 -0.30 12.24
N SER A 60 11.66 0.71 13.10
CA SER A 60 12.82 1.61 13.06
C SER A 60 14.08 1.00 13.70
N PHE A 61 13.97 -0.06 14.50
CA PHE A 61 15.13 -0.80 15.03
C PHE A 61 15.67 -1.86 14.05
N LYS A 62 15.01 -2.07 12.91
CA LYS A 62 15.52 -2.88 11.80
C LYS A 62 15.60 -2.02 10.53
N ASN A 63 16.72 -1.32 10.42
CA ASN A 63 17.42 -1.04 9.17
C ASN A 63 16.56 -0.41 8.05
N ARG A 64 16.34 0.90 8.15
CA ARG A 64 15.62 1.72 7.15
C ARG A 64 16.27 1.87 5.75
N ASN A 65 17.35 1.15 5.44
CA ASN A 65 18.02 1.29 4.13
C ASN A 65 17.98 0.06 3.24
N THR A 66 17.18 -0.95 3.58
CA THR A 66 16.86 -2.05 2.67
C THR A 66 15.39 -2.39 2.86
N ILE A 67 14.52 -1.83 2.01
CA ILE A 67 13.22 -2.47 1.77
C ILE A 67 13.56 -3.85 1.20
N PRO A 68 13.29 -4.96 1.90
CA PRO A 68 13.56 -6.29 1.36
C PRO A 68 12.79 -6.42 0.05
N ALA A 69 13.37 -7.05 -0.99
CA ALA A 69 12.68 -7.25 -2.26
C ALA A 69 11.29 -7.87 -2.09
N SER A 70 11.14 -8.76 -1.09
CA SER A 70 9.87 -9.34 -0.64
C SER A 70 8.81 -8.30 -0.23
N LEU A 71 9.20 -7.22 0.44
CA LEU A 71 8.26 -6.17 0.88
C LEU A 71 7.89 -5.22 -0.27
N ASN A 72 8.82 -4.97 -1.20
CA ASN A 72 8.53 -4.19 -2.41
C ASN A 72 7.56 -4.95 -3.34
N GLU A 73 7.77 -6.26 -3.50
CA GLU A 73 6.85 -7.11 -4.25
C GLU A 73 5.46 -7.15 -3.60
N GLU A 74 5.39 -7.23 -2.28
CA GLU A 74 4.14 -7.24 -1.52
C GLU A 74 3.38 -5.90 -1.59
N ILE A 75 4.08 -4.77 -1.53
CA ILE A 75 3.49 -3.42 -1.72
C ILE A 75 2.96 -3.25 -3.15
N SER A 76 3.70 -3.70 -4.17
CA SER A 76 3.23 -3.68 -5.57
C SER A 76 2.01 -4.58 -5.77
N ARG A 77 2.00 -5.78 -5.17
CA ARG A 77 0.85 -6.70 -5.19
C ARG A 77 -0.39 -6.08 -4.51
N GLN A 78 -0.22 -5.45 -3.34
CA GLN A 78 -1.31 -4.77 -2.64
C GLN A 78 -1.88 -3.59 -3.45
N SER A 79 -1.04 -2.79 -4.08
CA SER A 79 -1.47 -1.67 -4.93
C SER A 79 -2.23 -2.13 -6.19
N ALA A 80 -1.81 -3.26 -6.78
CA ALA A 80 -2.51 -3.85 -7.92
C ALA A 80 -3.87 -4.44 -7.50
N ARG A 81 -3.90 -5.14 -6.36
CA ARG A 81 -5.11 -5.74 -5.78
C ARG A 81 -6.18 -4.70 -5.44
N GLU A 82 -5.78 -3.59 -4.82
CA GLU A 82 -6.66 -2.45 -4.50
C GLU A 82 -7.27 -1.83 -5.77
N SER A 83 -6.50 -1.78 -6.86
CA SER A 83 -6.93 -1.23 -8.14
C SER A 83 -7.89 -2.17 -8.86
N LEU A 84 -7.68 -3.49 -8.79
CA LEU A 84 -8.56 -4.52 -9.35
C LEU A 84 -9.90 -4.61 -8.60
N PHE A 85 -9.89 -4.53 -7.26
CA PHE A 85 -11.11 -4.54 -6.45
C PHE A 85 -12.05 -3.37 -6.78
N ARG A 86 -11.50 -2.21 -7.18
CA ARG A 86 -12.29 -1.06 -7.63
C ARG A 86 -12.98 -1.28 -8.98
N ILE A 87 -12.38 -2.07 -9.86
CA ILE A 87 -12.91 -2.34 -11.20
C ILE A 87 -13.86 -3.55 -11.15
N PHE A 88 -13.56 -4.55 -10.31
CA PHE A 88 -14.31 -5.79 -10.16
C PHE A 88 -14.56 -6.09 -8.67
N PRO A 89 -15.57 -5.46 -8.05
CA PRO A 89 -15.83 -5.57 -6.60
C PRO A 89 -16.37 -6.95 -6.17
N GLU A 90 -16.83 -7.78 -7.10
CA GLU A 90 -17.32 -9.14 -6.84
C GLU A 90 -16.26 -10.22 -7.13
N ALA A 91 -15.07 -9.84 -7.61
CA ALA A 91 -14.01 -10.79 -7.88
C ALA A 91 -13.45 -11.32 -6.57
N ASP A 92 -13.68 -12.60 -6.28
CA ASP A 92 -13.01 -13.31 -5.20
C ASP A 92 -11.57 -13.61 -5.63
N LEU A 93 -10.70 -12.60 -5.44
CA LEU A 93 -9.28 -12.67 -5.77
C LEU A 93 -8.54 -13.73 -4.95
N ASP A 94 -9.13 -14.22 -3.85
CA ASP A 94 -8.57 -15.27 -3.01
C ASP A 94 -8.99 -16.68 -3.48
N ALA A 95 -9.93 -16.78 -4.43
CA ALA A 95 -10.39 -18.03 -5.03
C ALA A 95 -9.77 -18.35 -6.40
N VAL A 96 -9.02 -17.42 -6.99
CA VAL A 96 -8.33 -17.65 -8.27
C VAL A 96 -7.12 -18.54 -8.03
N ASP A 97 -7.12 -19.72 -8.64
CA ASP A 97 -5.97 -20.62 -8.62
C ASP A 97 -4.87 -20.04 -9.53
N GLU A 98 -3.79 -19.55 -8.91
CA GLU A 98 -2.59 -19.02 -9.61
C GLU A 98 -2.07 -20.01 -10.67
N SER A 99 -2.20 -21.32 -10.44
CA SER A 99 -1.75 -22.35 -11.39
C SER A 99 -2.66 -22.48 -12.62
N GLU A 100 -3.93 -22.09 -12.51
CA GLU A 100 -4.86 -21.96 -13.63
C GLU A 100 -4.55 -20.73 -14.46
N LEU A 101 -4.25 -19.61 -13.81
CA LEU A 101 -3.83 -18.38 -14.48
C LEU A 101 -2.51 -18.56 -15.24
N ASP A 102 -1.52 -19.20 -14.63
CA ASP A 102 -0.24 -19.54 -15.28
C ASP A 102 -0.46 -20.42 -16.53
N ARG A 103 -1.39 -21.37 -16.47
CA ARG A 103 -1.73 -22.24 -17.59
C ARG A 103 -2.41 -21.47 -18.73
N GLU A 104 -3.30 -20.54 -18.42
CA GLU A 104 -3.95 -19.69 -19.43
C GLU A 104 -2.97 -18.73 -20.10
N LEU A 105 -2.09 -18.08 -19.32
CA LEU A 105 -1.04 -17.22 -19.85
C LEU A 105 -0.09 -18.00 -20.77
N PHE A 106 0.28 -19.22 -20.38
CA PHE A 106 1.10 -20.10 -21.20
C PHE A 106 0.40 -20.51 -22.51
N GLN A 107 -0.91 -20.75 -22.48
CA GLN A 107 -1.70 -21.01 -23.70
C GLN A 107 -1.75 -19.79 -24.63
N MET A 108 -1.70 -18.58 -24.08
CA MET A 108 -1.57 -17.34 -24.87
C MET A 108 -0.13 -17.04 -25.31
N GLY A 109 0.84 -17.90 -24.97
CA GLY A 109 2.25 -17.75 -25.33
C GLY A 109 3.04 -16.79 -24.44
N VAL A 110 2.50 -16.43 -23.26
CA VAL A 110 3.16 -15.58 -22.27
C VAL A 110 3.64 -16.46 -21.12
N ASN A 111 4.94 -16.67 -21.01
CA ASN A 111 5.53 -17.42 -19.90
C ASN A 111 6.03 -16.44 -18.83
N VAL A 112 5.49 -16.57 -17.62
CA VAL A 112 5.80 -15.70 -16.46
C VAL A 112 7.26 -15.86 -16.00
N LYS A 113 7.91 -16.97 -16.37
CA LYS A 113 9.33 -17.25 -16.04
C LYS A 113 10.32 -16.76 -17.08
N ASP A 114 9.85 -16.39 -18.27
CA ASP A 114 10.73 -15.89 -19.31
C ASP A 114 10.89 -14.39 -19.11
N ASP A 115 12.11 -13.88 -19.31
CA ASP A 115 12.33 -12.45 -19.42
C ASP A 115 11.52 -11.97 -20.63
N ILE A 116 10.35 -11.38 -20.38
CA ILE A 116 9.41 -10.91 -21.41
C ILE A 116 10.12 -9.99 -22.42
N PHE A 117 11.18 -9.32 -21.96
CA PHE A 117 12.05 -8.52 -22.81
C PHE A 117 12.80 -9.34 -23.86
N GLU A 118 13.27 -10.55 -23.54
CA GLU A 118 13.98 -11.44 -24.46
C GLU A 118 13.07 -12.09 -25.50
N LEU A 119 11.76 -12.12 -25.24
CA LEU A 119 10.75 -12.60 -26.21
C LEU A 119 10.44 -11.58 -27.32
N LEU A 120 10.87 -10.32 -27.15
CA LEU A 120 10.73 -9.29 -28.17
C LEU A 120 11.81 -9.43 -29.25
N ASP A 121 11.43 -9.21 -30.50
CA ASP A 121 12.41 -9.01 -31.58
C ASP A 121 13.17 -7.68 -31.42
N ASP A 122 14.26 -7.52 -32.16
CA ASP A 122 15.14 -6.34 -32.04
C ASP A 122 14.39 -5.02 -32.35
N GLU A 123 13.40 -5.04 -33.26
CA GLU A 123 12.61 -3.87 -33.63
C GLU A 123 11.63 -3.48 -32.52
N GLN A 124 10.97 -4.48 -31.91
CA GLN A 124 10.12 -4.31 -30.73
C GLN A 124 10.91 -3.83 -29.50
N LYS A 125 12.13 -4.36 -29.30
CA LYS A 125 13.03 -3.92 -28.22
C LYS A 125 13.42 -2.45 -28.37
N GLU A 126 13.72 -2.01 -29.59
CA GLU A 126 14.05 -0.60 -29.86
C GLU A 126 12.88 0.35 -29.61
N GLU A 127 11.67 0.00 -30.06
CA GLU A 127 10.47 0.82 -29.82
C GLU A 127 10.12 0.86 -28.32
N PHE A 128 10.23 -0.27 -27.61
CA PHE A 128 10.08 -0.31 -26.16
C PHE A 128 11.10 0.62 -25.47
N GLN A 129 12.39 0.52 -25.82
CA GLN A 129 13.43 1.37 -25.25
C GLN A 129 13.21 2.85 -25.55
N LYS A 130 12.67 3.19 -26.73
CA LYS A 130 12.35 4.57 -27.13
C LYS A 130 11.20 5.14 -26.31
N ILE A 131 10.13 4.38 -26.11
CA ILE A 131 9.00 4.75 -25.24
C ILE A 131 9.50 4.91 -23.79
N TRP A 132 10.28 3.95 -23.30
CA TRP A 132 10.86 3.98 -21.97
C TRP A 132 11.76 5.21 -21.75
N ARG A 133 12.68 5.50 -22.68
CA ARG A 133 13.51 6.71 -22.65
C ARG A 133 12.68 7.99 -22.66
N GLN A 134 11.59 8.01 -23.42
CA GLN A 134 10.69 9.17 -23.46
C GLN A 134 9.93 9.34 -22.13
N TYR A 135 9.45 8.24 -21.54
CA TYR A 135 8.82 8.24 -20.22
C TYR A 135 9.78 8.69 -19.12
N LEU A 136 11.02 8.18 -19.12
CA LEU A 136 12.06 8.62 -18.20
C LEU A 136 12.34 10.12 -18.34
N LYS A 137 12.50 10.64 -19.56
CA LYS A 137 12.70 12.08 -19.78
C LYS A 137 11.53 12.91 -19.26
N LYS A 138 10.30 12.47 -19.49
CA LYS A 138 9.09 13.17 -19.03
C LYS A 138 8.95 13.17 -17.50
N ASN A 139 9.30 12.07 -16.84
CA ASN A 139 9.10 11.91 -15.40
C ASN A 139 10.32 12.35 -14.55
N PHE A 140 11.55 12.12 -15.04
CA PHE A 140 12.77 12.55 -14.34
C PHE A 140 13.17 14.00 -14.60
N ALA A 141 12.58 14.68 -15.60
CA ALA A 141 12.70 16.13 -15.72
C ALA A 141 12.10 16.90 -14.51
N ASN A 142 11.23 16.26 -13.71
CA ASN A 142 10.65 16.83 -12.49
C ASN A 142 11.47 16.56 -11.20
N LEU A 143 12.58 15.81 -11.28
CA LEU A 143 13.46 15.50 -10.15
C LEU A 143 14.76 16.32 -10.13
N ALA A 144 14.82 17.43 -10.85
CA ALA A 144 15.98 18.33 -10.90
C ALA A 144 16.21 19.17 -9.63
N VAL A 145 15.73 18.70 -8.46
CA VAL A 145 16.13 19.23 -7.15
C VAL A 145 16.31 18.06 -6.19
N THR A 146 17.38 17.27 -6.36
CA THR A 146 18.27 16.75 -5.30
C THR A 146 19.32 15.82 -5.91
N GLU A 147 20.56 16.32 -5.98
CA GLU A 147 21.85 15.64 -6.18
C GLU A 147 22.03 14.63 -7.34
N PRO A 148 22.67 15.05 -8.46
CA PRO A 148 22.95 14.19 -9.63
C PRO A 148 24.07 13.13 -9.46
N THR A 149 24.68 12.96 -8.29
CA THR A 149 26.00 12.30 -8.18
C THR A 149 25.99 10.83 -7.76
N LYS A 150 24.84 10.19 -7.52
CA LYS A 150 24.82 8.75 -7.16
C LYS A 150 24.54 7.79 -8.32
N TYR A 151 23.83 8.21 -9.37
CA TYR A 151 23.44 7.30 -10.46
C TYR A 151 24.39 7.34 -11.67
N LEU A 152 25.22 8.38 -11.79
CA LEU A 152 26.17 8.51 -12.91
C LEU A 152 27.48 7.72 -12.72
N ASN A 153 27.79 7.30 -11.49
CA ASN A 153 28.99 6.49 -11.22
C ASN A 153 28.77 4.98 -11.43
N PHE A 154 27.52 4.51 -11.54
CA PHE A 154 27.25 3.10 -11.86
C PHE A 154 27.38 2.76 -13.35
N ALA A 155 27.33 3.77 -14.23
CA ALA A 155 27.34 3.58 -15.68
C ALA A 155 28.74 3.63 -16.32
N LYS A 156 29.82 3.78 -15.54
CA LYS A 156 31.19 3.92 -16.08
C LYS A 156 32.18 2.82 -15.69
N GLU A 157 31.84 1.88 -14.79
CA GLU A 157 32.81 0.87 -14.31
C GLU A 157 32.38 -0.59 -14.48
N ARG A 158 31.39 -0.88 -15.32
CA ARG A 158 31.15 -2.26 -15.76
C ARG A 158 30.95 -2.32 -17.25
N ASP A 159 32.08 -2.42 -17.96
CA ASP A 159 32.15 -3.35 -19.08
C ASP A 159 31.56 -4.68 -18.58
N PHE A 160 30.41 -5.03 -19.14
CA PHE A 160 29.67 -6.23 -18.80
C PHE A 160 30.45 -7.42 -19.36
N ASP A 161 31.30 -8.04 -18.52
CA ASP A 161 32.02 -9.27 -18.87
C ASP A 161 31.09 -10.48 -18.65
N PRO A 162 30.63 -11.17 -19.71
CA PRO A 162 29.73 -12.30 -19.60
C PRO A 162 30.37 -13.57 -18.99
N SER A 163 31.66 -13.54 -18.67
CA SER A 163 32.42 -14.71 -18.19
C SER A 163 32.17 -15.09 -16.72
N VAL A 164 31.47 -14.24 -15.95
CA VAL A 164 31.38 -14.38 -14.48
C VAL A 164 30.24 -15.29 -14.01
N PHE A 165 29.35 -15.72 -14.92
CA PHE A 165 28.27 -16.66 -14.61
C PHE A 165 28.46 -17.96 -15.39
N ARG A 166 29.36 -18.82 -14.91
CA ARG A 166 29.42 -20.25 -15.25
C ARG A 166 29.26 -21.08 -13.99
#